data_AF-A0A9E1AZB9-F1
#
_entry.id   AF-A0A9E1AZB9-F1
#
_cell.length_a   1.000
_cell.length_b   1.000
_cell.length_c   1.000
_cell.angle_alpha   90.00
_cell.angle_beta   90.00
_cell.angle_gamma   90.00
#
_symmetry.space_group_name_H-M   'P 1'
#
loop_
_entity.id
_entity.type
_entity.pdbx_description
1 polymer ?
#
loop_
_entity_poly.entity_id
_entity_poly.type
_entity_poly.pdbx_seq_one_letter_code
_entity_poly.pdbx_strand_id
1 'polypeptide(L)'
;MIIEVPKGYTFSAKKDIIAFEENSMLKLKKRPFKFEYIMYDLTYKLKGKRKCYYCGRVVEPSQITLDHVYAKGLGGPTIPQNMVPSCKKCNEEKENMTPDQFRVYMSLKDDGAKEQFKREYFKIKMFQIRWLHMLPKEWISRIPVSSLIITIDLPDTTTNKYKKINEYYTRCGKFPKPIIVDKNNFVLDGFTVVLYARNNRIKEIPAIVLENVEVIF
;
A
#
# COMPACT_ATOMS: atom_id res chain seq x y z
N MET A 1 -13.15 5.15 1.01
CA MET A 1 -12.95 3.77 1.50
C MET A 1 -12.87 3.77 3.01
N ILE A 2 -13.55 2.84 3.67
CA ILE A 2 -13.50 2.63 5.13
C ILE A 2 -12.49 1.51 5.42
N ILE A 3 -11.64 1.71 6.44
CA ILE A 3 -10.78 0.65 6.95
C ILE A 3 -11.30 0.07 8.26
N GLU A 4 -11.11 -1.23 8.48
CA GLU A 4 -11.47 -1.83 9.75
C GLU A 4 -10.52 -1.34 10.86
N VAL A 5 -11.09 -0.97 12.00
CA VAL A 5 -10.34 -0.50 13.17
C VAL A 5 -10.92 -1.21 14.41
N PRO A 6 -10.16 -2.05 15.12
CA PRO A 6 -10.66 -2.72 16.31
C PRO A 6 -11.06 -1.70 17.38
N LYS A 7 -12.16 -1.96 18.08
CA LYS A 7 -12.60 -1.14 19.22
C LYS A 7 -11.49 -1.06 20.28
N GLY A 8 -11.18 0.14 20.74
CA GLY A 8 -10.10 0.37 21.71
C GLY A 8 -8.69 0.15 21.15
N TYR A 9 -8.52 0.12 19.83
CA TYR A 9 -7.19 0.08 19.21
C TYR A 9 -6.36 1.29 19.64
N THR A 10 -5.10 1.04 19.98
CA THR A 10 -4.11 2.08 20.28
C THR A 10 -2.77 1.68 19.69
N PHE A 11 -2.03 2.65 19.17
CA PHE A 11 -0.65 2.49 18.74
C PHE A 11 0.22 3.56 19.38
N SER A 12 1.26 3.09 20.06
CA SER A 12 2.22 3.95 20.77
C SER A 12 3.56 3.96 20.05
N ALA A 13 4.13 5.15 19.88
CA ALA A 13 5.52 5.32 19.48
C ALA A 13 6.30 5.82 20.70
N LYS A 14 7.32 5.07 21.12
CA LYS A 14 8.00 5.25 22.41
C LYS A 14 7.00 5.11 23.57
N LYS A 15 6.57 6.22 24.19
CA LYS A 15 5.63 6.25 25.32
C LYS A 15 4.33 7.01 25.03
N ASP A 16 4.22 7.61 23.84
CA ASP A 16 3.06 8.41 23.47
C ASP A 16 2.13 7.61 22.57
N ILE A 17 0.84 7.58 22.92
CA ILE A 17 -0.22 7.08 22.01
C ILE A 17 -0.33 8.09 20.87
N ILE A 18 0.03 7.66 19.66
CA ILE A 18 0.02 8.48 18.45
C ILE A 18 -1.11 8.10 17.49
N ALA A 19 -1.70 6.92 17.63
CA ALA A 19 -2.92 6.57 16.94
C ALA A 19 -3.86 5.79 17.86
N PHE A 20 -5.16 6.00 17.72
CA PHE A 20 -6.16 5.33 18.53
C PHE A 20 -7.51 5.29 17.82
N GLU A 21 -8.35 4.36 18.23
CA GLU A 21 -9.74 4.28 17.79
C GLU A 21 -10.61 5.19 18.67
N GLU A 22 -11.46 5.98 18.01
CA GLU A 22 -12.49 6.79 18.63
C GLU A 22 -13.72 6.82 17.71
N ASN A 23 -14.87 6.38 18.20
CA ASN A 23 -16.13 6.37 17.45
C ASN A 23 -16.02 5.69 16.07
N SER A 24 -15.37 4.51 16.01
CA SER A 24 -15.09 3.73 14.80
C SER A 24 -14.16 4.43 13.78
N MET A 25 -13.44 5.46 14.23
CA MET A 25 -12.50 6.22 13.44
C MET A 25 -11.08 6.04 13.97
N LEU A 26 -10.12 5.86 13.07
CA LEU A 26 -8.71 5.88 13.42
C LEU A 26 -8.22 7.34 13.49
N LYS A 27 -7.99 7.82 14.70
CA LYS A 27 -7.40 9.12 14.98
C LYS A 27 -5.88 9.02 14.94
N LEU A 28 -5.23 9.93 14.23
CA LEU A 28 -3.78 10.00 14.07
C LEU A 28 -3.27 11.34 14.59
N LYS A 29 -2.51 11.37 15.68
CA LYS A 29 -1.87 12.60 16.15
C LYS A 29 -0.82 13.07 15.15
N LYS A 30 -0.75 14.36 14.83
CA LYS A 30 0.28 14.89 13.94
C LYS A 30 1.67 14.80 14.58
N ARG A 31 2.46 13.81 14.17
CA ARG A 31 3.87 13.61 14.61
C ARG A 31 4.70 13.02 13.45
N PRO A 32 6.04 13.17 13.48
CA PRO A 32 6.92 12.57 12.47
C PRO A 32 7.00 11.04 12.67
N PHE A 33 6.05 10.32 12.10
CA PHE A 33 6.09 8.86 12.01
C PHE A 33 5.68 8.39 10.61
N LYS A 34 6.06 7.17 10.27
CA LYS A 34 5.62 6.54 9.03
C LYS A 34 4.24 5.95 9.23
N PHE A 35 3.24 6.47 8.51
CA PHE A 35 1.88 5.95 8.45
C PHE A 35 1.84 4.43 8.25
N GLU A 36 2.76 3.91 7.42
CA GLU A 36 2.96 2.49 7.15
C GLU A 36 3.13 1.62 8.41
N TYR A 37 3.80 2.12 9.47
CA TYR A 37 4.00 1.34 10.69
C TYR A 37 2.69 1.11 11.47
N ILE A 38 1.80 2.11 11.48
CA ILE A 38 0.48 2.00 12.09
C ILE A 38 -0.36 1.00 11.29
N MET A 39 -0.30 1.06 9.95
CA MET A 39 -1.02 0.14 9.09
C MET A 39 -0.55 -1.31 9.27
N TYR A 40 0.75 -1.54 9.48
CA TYR A 40 1.27 -2.87 9.78
C TYR A 40 0.77 -3.41 11.11
N ASP A 41 0.84 -2.61 12.18
CA ASP A 41 0.33 -3.04 13.49
C ASP A 41 -1.17 -3.32 13.44
N LEU A 42 -1.95 -2.39 12.87
CA LEU A 42 -3.38 -2.53 12.66
C LEU A 42 -3.72 -3.81 11.90
N THR A 43 -2.99 -4.12 10.83
CA THR A 43 -3.21 -5.34 10.04
C THR A 43 -2.98 -6.60 10.88
N TYR A 44 -1.92 -6.62 11.69
CA TYR A 44 -1.65 -7.74 12.57
C TYR A 44 -2.68 -7.89 13.69
N LYS A 45 -3.20 -6.78 14.23
CA LYS A 45 -4.29 -6.81 15.22
C LYS A 45 -5.58 -7.39 14.63
N LEU A 46 -5.88 -7.06 13.38
CA LEU A 46 -7.07 -7.54 12.68
C LEU A 46 -6.95 -9.00 12.23
N LYS A 47 -5.81 -9.37 11.61
CA LYS A 47 -5.67 -10.65 10.89
C LYS A 47 -4.87 -11.70 11.65
N GLY A 48 -4.22 -11.31 12.74
CA GLY A 48 -3.36 -12.19 13.54
C GLY A 48 -2.00 -12.47 12.90
N LYS A 49 -1.21 -13.29 13.61
CA LYS A 49 0.18 -13.64 13.28
C LYS A 49 0.46 -15.15 13.30
N ARG A 50 -0.53 -16.01 13.08
CA ARG A 50 -0.37 -17.47 13.28
C ARG A 50 -0.68 -18.34 12.07
N LYS A 51 -1.38 -17.82 11.07
CA LYS A 51 -1.83 -18.57 9.90
C LYS A 51 -1.44 -17.82 8.64
N CYS A 52 -0.79 -18.52 7.70
CA CYS A 52 -0.51 -17.95 6.39
C CYS A 52 -1.83 -17.82 5.60
N TYR A 53 -2.08 -16.63 5.07
CA TYR A 53 -3.25 -16.33 4.24
C TYR A 53 -3.29 -17.19 2.97
N TYR A 54 -2.13 -17.49 2.38
CA TYR A 54 -2.06 -18.19 1.10
C TYR A 54 -2.15 -19.71 1.23
N CYS A 55 -1.29 -20.32 2.04
CA CYS A 55 -1.25 -21.79 2.16
C CYS A 55 -2.07 -22.34 3.32
N GLY A 56 -2.64 -21.47 4.17
CA GLY A 56 -3.46 -21.87 5.32
C GLY A 56 -2.69 -22.54 6.46
N ARG A 57 -1.38 -22.76 6.33
CA ARG A 57 -0.57 -23.43 7.36
C ARG A 57 -0.46 -22.56 8.60
N VAL A 58 -0.49 -23.21 9.77
CA VAL A 58 -0.09 -22.59 11.03
C VAL A 58 1.42 -22.46 11.03
N VAL A 59 1.91 -21.28 11.39
CA VAL A 59 3.34 -20.95 11.43
C VAL A 59 3.64 -20.13 12.67
N GLU A 60 4.87 -20.23 13.14
CA GLU A 60 5.34 -19.47 14.29
C GLU A 60 5.19 -17.95 14.03
N PRO A 61 4.77 -17.16 15.05
CA PRO A 61 4.60 -15.72 14.89
C PRO A 61 5.85 -14.98 14.38
N SER A 62 7.05 -15.49 14.66
CA SER A 62 8.33 -14.95 14.18
C SER A 62 8.58 -15.20 12.69
N GLN A 63 7.87 -16.14 12.08
CA GLN A 63 8.02 -16.53 10.67
C GLN A 63 6.91 -15.94 9.77
N ILE A 64 5.95 -15.24 10.36
CA ILE A 64 4.92 -14.48 9.63
C ILE A 64 5.46 -13.10 9.26
N THR A 65 5.28 -12.75 7.99
CA THR A 65 5.46 -11.40 7.46
C THR A 65 4.12 -10.87 6.95
N LEU A 66 4.02 -9.56 6.69
CA LEU A 66 2.92 -9.01 5.89
C LEU A 66 3.32 -8.97 4.42
N ASP A 67 2.45 -9.51 3.58
CA ASP A 67 2.54 -9.35 2.13
C ASP A 67 1.46 -8.39 1.62
N HIS A 68 1.78 -7.66 0.56
CA HIS A 68 0.84 -6.82 -0.17
C HIS A 68 0.17 -7.65 -1.26
N VAL A 69 -1.14 -7.89 -1.12
CA VAL A 69 -1.96 -8.67 -2.06
C VAL A 69 -1.75 -8.14 -3.48
N TYR A 70 -1.96 -6.84 -3.69
CA TYR A 70 -1.44 -6.10 -4.82
C TYR A 70 -0.06 -5.57 -4.46
N ALA A 71 0.99 -6.02 -5.14
CA ALA A 71 2.38 -5.69 -4.81
C ALA A 71 2.66 -4.18 -4.85
N LYS A 72 3.53 -3.68 -3.96
CA LYS A 72 3.94 -2.24 -3.93
C LYS A 72 4.51 -1.76 -5.27
N GLY A 73 5.27 -2.62 -5.95
CA GLY A 73 5.84 -2.31 -7.27
C GLY A 73 4.80 -2.10 -8.37
N LEU A 74 3.55 -2.51 -8.14
CA LEU A 74 2.40 -2.35 -9.03
C LEU A 74 1.39 -1.30 -8.51
N GLY A 75 1.84 -0.45 -7.59
CA GLY A 75 1.01 0.60 -6.99
C GLY A 75 0.21 0.17 -5.76
N GLY A 76 0.39 -1.07 -5.28
CA GLY A 76 -0.22 -1.60 -4.07
C GLY A 76 -0.10 -0.70 -2.84
N PRO A 77 -1.21 -0.21 -2.27
CA PRO A 77 -1.18 0.65 -1.09
C PRO A 77 -0.85 -0.14 0.19
N THR A 78 -0.18 0.50 1.15
CA THR A 78 0.00 -0.06 2.50
C THR A 78 -1.22 0.28 3.34
N ILE A 79 -2.24 -0.56 3.27
CA ILE A 79 -3.49 -0.50 4.05
C ILE A 79 -3.93 -1.92 4.45
N PRO A 80 -4.68 -2.11 5.54
CA PRO A 80 -5.11 -3.44 5.98
C PRO A 80 -5.85 -4.28 4.93
N GLN A 81 -6.62 -3.64 4.04
CA GLN A 81 -7.36 -4.28 2.95
C GLN A 81 -6.43 -4.94 1.93
N ASN A 82 -5.25 -4.35 1.72
CA ASN A 82 -4.26 -4.83 0.77
C ASN A 82 -3.16 -5.67 1.42
N MET A 83 -3.17 -5.87 2.73
CA MET A 83 -2.09 -6.58 3.42
C MET A 83 -2.58 -7.85 4.12
N VAL A 84 -1.82 -8.93 4.03
CA VAL A 84 -2.20 -10.22 4.62
C VAL A 84 -1.01 -10.87 5.34
N PRO A 85 -1.23 -11.59 6.46
CA PRO A 85 -0.18 -12.38 7.08
C PRO A 85 0.20 -13.54 6.15
N SER A 86 1.48 -13.65 5.82
CA SER A 86 2.02 -14.65 4.90
C SER A 86 3.27 -15.29 5.50
N CYS A 87 3.46 -16.59 5.28
CA CYS A 87 4.73 -17.22 5.61
C CYS A 87 5.81 -16.78 4.60
N LYS A 88 7.07 -16.79 5.03
CA LYS A 88 8.21 -16.40 4.19
C LYS A 88 8.21 -17.09 2.82
N LYS A 89 8.00 -18.42 2.78
CA LYS A 89 7.94 -19.20 1.54
C LYS A 89 6.89 -18.68 0.55
N CYS A 90 5.62 -18.54 0.98
CA CYS A 90 4.56 -18.06 0.08
C CYS A 90 4.78 -16.60 -0.34
N ASN A 91 5.29 -15.77 0.56
CA ASN A 91 5.61 -14.38 0.25
C ASN A 91 6.70 -14.28 -0.84
N GLU A 92 7.76 -15.08 -0.72
CA GLU A 92 8.84 -15.17 -1.70
C GLU A 92 8.37 -15.78 -3.02
N GLU A 93 7.51 -16.82 -2.99
CA GLU A 93 6.97 -17.46 -4.19
C GLU A 93 6.04 -16.53 -4.98
N LYS A 94 5.22 -15.72 -4.28
CA LYS A 94 4.25 -14.81 -4.88
C LYS A 94 4.92 -13.70 -5.68
N GLU A 95 5.98 -13.12 -5.15
CA GLU A 95 6.66 -11.97 -5.74
C GLU A 95 5.66 -10.85 -6.11
N ASN A 96 5.64 -10.42 -7.38
CA ASN A 96 4.74 -9.39 -7.90
C ASN A 96 3.50 -9.97 -8.61
N MET A 97 3.23 -11.27 -8.48
CA MET A 97 1.99 -11.84 -9.04
C MET A 97 0.77 -11.21 -8.38
N THR A 98 -0.28 -10.98 -9.17
CA THR A 98 -1.58 -10.58 -8.65
C THR A 98 -2.20 -11.71 -7.82
N PRO A 99 -3.19 -11.43 -6.97
CA PRO A 99 -3.91 -12.48 -6.26
C PRO A 99 -4.41 -13.61 -7.18
N ASP A 100 -4.92 -13.29 -8.38
CA ASP A 100 -5.42 -14.30 -9.33
C ASP A 100 -4.29 -15.11 -9.95
N GLN A 101 -3.20 -14.46 -10.36
CA GLN A 101 -2.02 -15.14 -10.89
C GLN A 101 -1.41 -16.07 -9.84
N PHE A 102 -1.32 -15.61 -8.59
CA PHE A 102 -0.78 -16.43 -7.52
C PHE A 102 -1.69 -17.60 -7.16
N ARG A 103 -3.01 -17.42 -7.25
CA ARG A 103 -3.97 -18.52 -7.09
C ARG A 103 -3.76 -19.60 -8.16
N VAL A 104 -3.58 -19.20 -9.42
CA VAL A 104 -3.24 -20.14 -10.50
C VAL A 104 -1.91 -20.83 -10.20
N TYR A 105 -0.85 -20.07 -9.87
CA TYR A 105 0.46 -20.62 -9.51
C TYR A 105 0.39 -21.67 -8.38
N MET A 106 -0.38 -21.39 -7.33
CA MET A 106 -0.57 -22.30 -6.20
C MET A 106 -1.39 -23.56 -6.54
N SER A 107 -2.18 -23.53 -7.62
CA SER A 107 -2.95 -24.68 -8.11
C SER A 107 -2.14 -25.67 -8.95
N LEU A 108 -0.95 -25.25 -9.42
CA LEU A 108 -0.06 -26.09 -10.21
C LEU A 108 0.60 -27.16 -9.32
N LYS A 109 0.60 -28.41 -9.80
CA LYS A 109 0.98 -29.59 -9.01
C LYS A 109 2.47 -29.93 -9.07
N ASP A 110 3.13 -29.71 -10.21
CA ASP A 110 4.55 -29.98 -10.38
C ASP A 110 5.37 -28.68 -10.49
N ASP A 111 6.65 -28.77 -10.10
CA ASP A 111 7.55 -27.62 -10.08
C ASP A 111 7.92 -27.15 -11.50
N GLY A 112 7.89 -28.04 -12.49
CA GLY A 112 8.15 -27.70 -13.90
C GLY A 112 7.08 -26.76 -14.47
N ALA A 113 5.80 -27.05 -14.20
CA ALA A 113 4.68 -26.19 -14.58
C ALA A 113 4.74 -24.84 -13.86
N LYS A 114 5.11 -24.82 -12.58
CA LYS A 114 5.32 -23.57 -11.81
C LYS A 114 6.42 -22.70 -12.39
N GLU A 115 7.55 -23.30 -12.76
CA GLU A 115 8.63 -22.59 -13.44
C GLU A 115 8.20 -22.07 -14.80
N GLN A 116 7.50 -22.87 -15.60
CA GLN A 116 6.97 -22.45 -16.90
C GLN A 116 6.01 -21.27 -16.74
N PHE A 117 5.09 -21.33 -15.79
CA PHE A 117 4.18 -20.23 -15.47
C PHE A 117 4.95 -18.96 -15.09
N LYS A 118 5.97 -19.07 -14.21
CA LYS A 118 6.83 -17.94 -13.85
C LYS A 118 7.55 -17.37 -15.09
N ARG A 119 8.13 -18.22 -15.94
CA ARG A 119 8.81 -17.79 -17.19
C ARG A 119 7.88 -17.01 -18.09
N GLU A 120 6.67 -17.49 -18.34
CA GLU A 120 5.67 -16.79 -19.15
C GLU A 120 5.20 -15.48 -18.49
N TYR A 121 4.96 -15.48 -17.18
CA TYR A 121 4.66 -14.27 -16.42
C TYR A 121 5.76 -13.20 -16.54
N PHE A 122 7.03 -13.58 -16.41
CA PHE A 122 8.14 -12.62 -16.50
C PHE A 122 8.33 -12.04 -17.91
N LYS A 123 8.08 -12.83 -18.96
CA LYS A 123 8.05 -12.33 -20.34
C LYS A 123 7.00 -11.21 -20.49
N ILE A 124 5.81 -11.41 -19.92
CA ILE A 124 4.71 -10.42 -19.96
C ILE A 124 5.02 -9.20 -19.06
N LYS A 125 5.65 -9.42 -17.90
CA LYS A 125 6.07 -8.36 -16.95
C LYS A 125 7.04 -7.35 -17.58
N MET A 126 7.92 -7.81 -18.46
CA MET A 126 8.87 -6.96 -19.20
C MET A 126 8.18 -6.03 -20.20
N PHE A 127 7.05 -6.45 -20.79
CA PHE A 127 6.39 -5.73 -21.88
C PHE A 127 5.14 -4.92 -21.46
N GLN A 128 4.37 -5.33 -20.44
CA GLN A 128 2.99 -4.80 -20.28
C GLN A 128 2.60 -4.32 -18.86
N ILE A 129 3.06 -4.95 -17.77
CA ILE A 129 2.39 -4.85 -16.45
C ILE A 129 2.92 -3.72 -15.55
N ARG A 130 4.04 -3.08 -15.89
CA ARG A 130 4.63 -2.03 -15.04
C ARG A 130 3.78 -0.74 -14.99
N TRP A 131 2.72 -0.65 -15.79
CA TRP A 131 2.06 0.61 -16.15
C TRP A 131 0.55 0.66 -15.92
N LEU A 132 -0.07 -0.47 -15.55
CA LEU A 132 -1.49 -0.54 -15.26
C LEU A 132 -1.67 -0.73 -13.76
N HIS A 133 -2.34 0.23 -13.10
CA HIS A 133 -2.82 -0.01 -11.75
C HIS A 133 -3.79 -1.19 -11.81
N MET A 134 -3.40 -2.31 -11.20
CA MET A 134 -4.27 -3.48 -11.03
C MET A 134 -5.12 -3.37 -9.76
N LEU A 135 -5.25 -2.15 -9.24
CA LEU A 135 -6.03 -1.86 -8.05
C LEU A 135 -7.52 -1.87 -8.37
N PRO A 136 -8.38 -2.29 -7.43
CA PRO A 136 -9.82 -2.13 -7.56
C PRO A 136 -10.18 -0.67 -7.85
N LYS A 137 -11.02 -0.42 -8.86
CA LYS A 137 -11.35 0.94 -9.32
C LYS A 137 -12.07 1.73 -8.23
N GLU A 138 -12.88 1.05 -7.44
CA GLU A 138 -13.62 1.57 -6.29
C GLU A 138 -12.73 2.09 -5.15
N TRP A 139 -11.44 1.71 -5.11
CA TRP A 139 -10.50 2.27 -4.14
C TRP A 139 -9.97 3.65 -4.57
N ILE A 140 -10.06 3.98 -5.85
CA ILE A 140 -9.36 5.10 -6.45
C ILE A 140 -10.34 6.24 -6.76
N SER A 141 -10.09 7.38 -6.12
CA SER A 141 -10.74 8.65 -6.42
C SER A 141 -9.75 9.60 -7.11
N ARG A 142 -10.27 10.65 -7.75
CA ARG A 142 -9.48 11.77 -8.27
C ARG A 142 -9.70 12.96 -7.35
N ILE A 143 -8.61 13.53 -6.85
CA ILE A 143 -8.67 14.65 -5.89
C ILE A 143 -7.90 15.85 -6.45
N PRO A 144 -8.46 17.07 -6.33
CA PRO A 144 -7.74 18.29 -6.69
C PRO A 144 -6.49 18.46 -5.85
N VAL A 145 -5.33 18.70 -6.49
CA VAL A 145 -4.05 18.90 -5.80
C VAL A 145 -4.08 20.11 -4.87
N SER A 146 -4.90 21.12 -5.19
CA SER A 146 -5.14 22.32 -4.37
C SER A 146 -5.87 22.03 -3.06
N SER A 147 -6.62 20.93 -2.97
CA SER A 147 -7.37 20.55 -1.75
C SER A 147 -6.53 19.74 -0.75
N LEU A 148 -5.31 19.34 -1.13
CA LEU A 148 -4.46 18.48 -0.31
C LEU A 148 -3.78 19.24 0.82
N ILE A 149 -3.97 18.75 2.03
CA ILE A 149 -3.27 19.23 3.23
C ILE A 149 -1.97 18.44 3.37
N ILE A 150 -0.84 19.14 3.48
CA ILE A 150 0.48 18.53 3.62
C ILE A 150 1.26 19.16 4.78
N THR A 151 2.26 18.44 5.28
CA THR A 151 3.30 19.01 6.14
C THR A 151 4.30 19.82 5.33
N ILE A 152 4.98 20.77 5.98
CA ILE A 152 5.97 21.68 5.34
C ILE A 152 7.17 20.88 4.78
N ASP A 153 7.48 19.72 5.35
CA ASP A 153 8.61 18.87 4.95
C ASP A 153 8.28 17.99 3.73
N LEU A 154 8.09 18.60 2.56
CA LEU A 154 8.08 17.82 1.32
C LEU A 154 9.49 17.28 1.00
N PRO A 155 9.60 16.09 0.37
CA PRO A 155 10.89 15.57 -0.08
C PRO A 155 11.60 16.53 -1.04
N ASP A 156 12.92 16.45 -1.13
CA ASP A 156 13.65 17.19 -2.18
C ASP A 156 13.46 16.54 -3.57
N THR A 157 13.40 17.38 -4.59
CA THR A 157 13.40 17.02 -6.02
C THR A 157 14.68 16.33 -6.48
N THR A 158 15.81 16.52 -5.78
CA THR A 158 17.08 15.84 -6.07
C THR A 158 17.06 14.34 -5.74
N THR A 159 16.07 13.89 -4.96
CA THR A 159 16.01 12.51 -4.47
C THR A 159 15.78 11.49 -5.60
N ASN A 160 16.36 10.30 -5.45
CA ASN A 160 16.11 9.17 -6.36
C ASN A 160 14.63 8.79 -6.45
N LYS A 161 13.85 9.05 -5.39
CA LYS A 161 12.39 8.85 -5.42
C LYS A 161 11.73 9.79 -6.41
N TYR A 162 12.08 11.08 -6.39
CA TYR A 162 11.52 12.06 -7.32
C TYR A 162 11.92 11.76 -8.76
N LYS A 163 13.19 11.45 -9.02
CA LYS A 163 13.68 11.06 -10.36
C LYS A 163 12.87 9.89 -10.95
N LYS A 164 12.62 8.86 -10.15
CA LYS A 164 11.78 7.70 -10.55
C LYS A 164 10.33 8.09 -10.87
N ILE A 165 9.73 9.01 -10.10
CA ILE A 165 8.38 9.52 -10.40
C ILE A 165 8.39 10.30 -11.71
N ASN A 166 9.37 11.17 -11.94
CA ASN A 166 9.52 11.93 -13.17
C ASN A 166 9.66 11.00 -14.39
N GLU A 167 10.61 10.06 -14.36
CA GLU A 167 10.81 9.07 -15.43
C GLU A 167 9.55 8.26 -15.72
N TYR A 168 8.83 7.85 -14.67
CA TYR A 168 7.58 7.10 -14.81
C TYR A 168 6.50 7.96 -15.48
N TYR A 169 6.28 9.18 -14.99
CA TYR A 169 5.23 10.07 -15.48
C TYR A 169 5.51 10.55 -16.90
N THR A 170 6.74 10.97 -17.20
CA THR A 170 7.14 11.39 -18.55
C THR A 170 6.92 10.29 -19.59
N ARG A 171 7.17 9.02 -19.23
CA ARG A 171 6.97 7.90 -20.13
C ARG A 171 5.50 7.53 -20.31
N CYS A 172 4.68 7.62 -19.27
CA CYS A 172 3.36 6.97 -19.25
C CYS A 172 2.17 7.92 -19.07
N GLY A 173 2.41 9.20 -18.79
CA GLY A 173 1.37 10.19 -18.49
C GLY A 173 0.55 9.86 -17.24
N LYS A 174 1.05 8.99 -16.36
CA LYS A 174 0.36 8.47 -15.17
C LYS A 174 1.32 8.38 -13.99
N PHE A 175 0.79 8.40 -12.78
CA PHE A 175 1.56 8.11 -11.57
C PHE A 175 1.71 6.60 -11.34
N PRO A 176 2.78 6.13 -10.68
CA PRO A 176 2.99 4.71 -10.40
C PRO A 176 2.13 4.13 -9.27
N LYS A 177 1.56 5.01 -8.43
CA LYS A 177 0.66 4.64 -7.35
C LYS A 177 -0.29 5.79 -7.03
N PRO A 178 -1.50 5.52 -6.51
CA PRO A 178 -2.30 6.55 -5.87
C PRO A 178 -1.61 7.06 -4.60
N ILE A 179 -1.92 8.29 -4.21
CA ILE A 179 -1.62 8.78 -2.86
C ILE A 179 -2.62 8.21 -1.85
N ILE A 180 -2.34 8.32 -0.55
CA ILE A 180 -3.30 7.99 0.50
C ILE A 180 -3.59 9.26 1.27
N VAL A 181 -4.87 9.56 1.49
CA VAL A 181 -5.33 10.70 2.28
C VAL A 181 -6.32 10.27 3.34
N ASP A 182 -6.39 11.04 4.42
CA ASP A 182 -7.44 10.93 5.43
C ASP A 182 -8.77 11.56 4.94
N LYS A 183 -9.81 11.56 5.78
CA LYS A 183 -11.13 12.11 5.44
C LYS A 183 -11.12 13.61 5.11
N ASN A 184 -10.09 14.34 5.55
CA ASN A 184 -9.93 15.79 5.41
C ASN A 184 -8.89 16.15 4.32
N ASN A 185 -8.53 15.21 3.44
CA ASN A 185 -7.50 15.35 2.41
C ASN A 185 -6.08 15.60 2.95
N PHE A 186 -5.80 15.25 4.20
CA PHE A 186 -4.44 15.23 4.72
C PHE A 186 -3.67 14.05 4.12
N VAL A 187 -2.50 14.34 3.53
CA VAL A 187 -1.68 13.33 2.87
C VAL A 187 -0.98 12.42 3.89
N LEU A 188 -1.27 11.11 3.81
CA LEU A 188 -0.74 10.05 4.67
C LEU A 188 0.41 9.28 4.00
N ASP A 189 0.34 9.10 2.68
CA ASP A 189 1.41 8.52 1.85
C ASP A 189 1.36 9.11 0.44
N GLY A 190 2.49 9.06 -0.27
CA GLY A 190 2.61 9.55 -1.64
C GLY A 190 3.12 10.99 -1.75
N PHE A 191 3.80 11.51 -0.73
CA PHE A 191 4.35 12.87 -0.71
C PHE A 191 5.17 13.25 -1.97
N THR A 192 5.97 12.32 -2.51
CA THR A 192 6.73 12.57 -3.75
C THR A 192 5.83 12.72 -4.99
N VAL A 193 4.70 12.02 -5.04
CA VAL A 193 3.68 12.18 -6.10
C VAL A 193 3.05 13.57 -5.99
N VAL A 194 2.69 13.99 -4.77
CA VAL A 194 2.12 15.33 -4.52
C VAL A 194 3.09 16.43 -4.93
N LEU A 195 4.35 16.32 -4.52
CA LEU A 195 5.41 17.27 -4.90
C LEU A 195 5.56 17.37 -6.43
N TYR A 196 5.67 16.22 -7.11
CA TYR A 196 5.77 16.18 -8.56
C TYR A 196 4.55 16.84 -9.23
N ALA A 197 3.35 16.54 -8.74
CA ALA A 197 2.11 17.10 -9.26
C ALA A 197 2.08 18.63 -9.14
N ARG A 198 2.49 19.18 -7.99
CA ARG A 198 2.59 20.63 -7.77
C ARG A 198 3.61 21.28 -8.70
N ASN A 199 4.81 20.70 -8.82
CA ASN A 199 5.88 21.24 -9.67
C ASN A 199 5.51 21.25 -11.16
N ASN A 200 4.68 20.30 -11.59
CA ASN A 200 4.26 20.17 -12.99
C ASN A 200 2.83 20.67 -13.24
N ARG A 201 2.23 21.43 -12.31
CA ARG A 201 0.89 22.03 -12.44
C ARG A 201 -0.21 21.02 -12.78
N ILE A 202 -0.08 19.78 -12.30
CA ILE A 202 -1.10 18.74 -12.44
C ILE A 202 -2.27 19.09 -11.51
N LYS A 203 -3.48 19.19 -12.07
CA LYS A 203 -4.67 19.64 -11.33
C LYS A 203 -5.24 18.56 -10.41
N GLU A 204 -5.21 17.30 -10.84
CA GLU A 204 -5.82 16.18 -10.11
C GLU A 204 -4.91 14.96 -10.14
N ILE A 205 -4.90 14.22 -9.02
CA ILE A 205 -4.11 13.00 -8.86
C ILE A 205 -4.97 11.84 -8.34
N PRO A 206 -4.61 10.59 -8.65
CA PRO A 206 -5.30 9.44 -8.09
C PRO A 206 -4.99 9.32 -6.60
N ALA A 207 -6.02 9.08 -5.79
CA ALA A 207 -5.93 9.00 -4.34
C ALA A 207 -6.83 7.89 -3.80
N ILE A 208 -6.41 7.29 -2.69
CA ILE A 208 -7.23 6.44 -1.83
C ILE A 208 -7.64 7.31 -0.64
N VAL A 209 -8.93 7.58 -0.51
CA VAL A 209 -9.50 8.32 0.61
C VAL A 209 -9.87 7.34 1.71
N LEU A 210 -9.29 7.51 2.89
CA LEU A 210 -9.62 6.76 4.09
C LEU A 210 -10.67 7.55 4.90
N GLU A 211 -11.94 7.25 4.67
CA GLU A 211 -13.08 8.02 5.18
C GLU A 211 -13.23 7.98 6.71
N ASN A 212 -12.73 6.92 7.33
CA ASN A 212 -12.71 6.76 8.79
C ASN A 212 -11.30 6.88 9.38
N VAL A 213 -10.44 7.65 8.73
CA VAL A 213 -9.14 8.06 9.28
C VAL A 213 -9.13 9.57 9.35
N GLU A 214 -8.61 10.10 10.47
CA GLU A 214 -8.52 11.54 10.68
C GLU A 214 -7.22 11.90 11.39
N VAL A 215 -6.47 12.82 10.81
CA VAL A 215 -5.32 13.44 11.44
C VAL A 215 -5.79 14.54 12.37
N ILE A 216 -5.38 14.46 13.64
CA ILE A 216 -5.66 15.45 14.69
C ILE A 216 -4.38 16.24 15.00
N PHE A 217 -4.55 17.54 15.20
CA PHE A 217 -3.48 18.52 15.40
C PHE A 217 -3.24 18.79 16.88
#